data_AF-A0A8T0T4Q9-F1
#
_entry.id   AF-A0A8T0T4Q9-F1
#
_cell.length_a   1.000
_cell.length_b   1.000
_cell.length_c   1.000
_cell.angle_alpha   90.00
_cell.angle_beta   90.00
_cell.angle_gamma   90.00
#
_symmetry.space_group_name_H-M   'P 1'
#
loop_
_entity.id
_entity.type
_entity.pdbx_description
1 polymer ?
#
loop_
_entity_poly.entity_id
_entity_poly.type
_entity_poly.pdbx_seq_one_letter_code
_entity_poly.pdbx_strand_id
1 'polypeptide(L)' 'MVRAYDKLVKHRVFRKGELTKGKFKPKWEGPYVVEQVYDGGAYQLIDHRGVRLMPPINGGFLKKYFQ' A
#
# COMPACT_ATOMS: atom_id res chain seq x y z
N MET A 1 30.02 -28.71 -10.35
CA MET A 1 29.47 -29.53 -9.25
C MET A 1 28.38 -28.73 -8.55
N VAL A 2 27.17 -29.28 -8.46
CA VAL A 2 26.04 -28.69 -7.71
C VAL A 2 26.38 -28.76 -6.22
N ARG A 3 26.23 -27.66 -5.48
CA ARG A 3 26.60 -27.64 -4.05
C ARG A 3 25.51 -28.34 -3.23
N ALA A 4 25.86 -28.89 -2.07
CA ALA A 4 24.95 -29.72 -1.27
C ALA A 4 23.64 -29.00 -0.89
N TYR A 5 23.67 -27.68 -0.71
CA TYR A 5 22.50 -26.87 -0.38
C TYR A 5 21.51 -26.70 -1.54
N ASP A 6 21.95 -26.84 -2.80
CA ASP A 6 21.08 -26.68 -3.97
C ASP A 6 20.08 -27.84 -4.13
N LYS A 7 20.35 -29.00 -3.49
CA LYS A 7 19.49 -30.19 -3.59
C LYS A 7 18.15 -30.05 -2.86
N LEU A 8 18.08 -29.17 -1.85
CA LEU A 8 16.88 -28.97 -1.03
C LEU A 8 16.05 -27.76 -1.47
N VAL A 9 16.57 -26.95 -2.40
CA VAL A 9 15.90 -25.74 -2.88
C VAL A 9 15.17 -26.03 -4.18
N LYS A 10 13.83 -25.92 -4.16
CA LYS A 10 13.04 -25.87 -5.41
C LYS A 10 13.24 -24.50 -6.07
N HIS A 11 14.16 -24.45 -7.03
CA HIS A 11 14.40 -23.23 -7.80
C HIS A 11 13.15 -22.87 -8.62
N ARG A 12 12.50 -21.76 -8.30
CA ARG A 12 11.39 -21.21 -9.10
C ARG A 12 11.96 -20.22 -10.11
N VAL A 13 11.71 -20.45 -11.39
CA VAL A 13 12.06 -19.50 -12.46
C VAL A 13 10.92 -18.49 -12.57
N PHE A 14 11.21 -17.22 -12.32
CA PHE A 14 10.23 -16.14 -12.46
C PHE A 14 10.27 -15.58 -13.88
N ARG A 15 9.09 -15.34 -14.46
CA ARG A 15 8.97 -14.57 -15.71
C ARG A 15 9.06 -13.07 -15.41
N LYS A 16 9.48 -12.27 -16.40
CA LYS A 16 9.52 -10.80 -16.28
C LYS A 16 8.13 -10.27 -15.90
N GLY A 17 8.04 -9.55 -14.78
CA GLY A 17 6.76 -9.04 -14.22
C GLY A 17 6.00 -9.98 -13.28
N GLU A 18 6.49 -11.20 -13.03
CA GLU A 18 5.87 -12.12 -12.06
C GLU A 18 6.16 -11.69 -10.61
N LEU A 19 7.31 -11.04 -10.38
CA LEU A 19 7.68 -10.48 -9.10
C LEU A 19 6.84 -9.26 -8.72
N THR A 20 6.39 -8.46 -9.69
CA THR A 20 5.68 -7.19 -9.44
C THR A 20 4.17 -7.37 -9.22
N LYS A 21 3.60 -8.55 -9.53
CA LYS A 21 2.16 -8.80 -9.41
C LYS A 21 1.65 -9.05 -7.98
N GLY A 22 2.54 -9.15 -6.99
CA GLY A 22 2.17 -9.53 -5.63
C GLY A 22 2.79 -8.66 -4.55
N LYS A 23 3.77 -9.22 -3.83
CA LYS A 23 4.35 -8.69 -2.56
C LYS A 23 4.82 -7.23 -2.61
N PHE A 24 5.08 -6.69 -3.80
CA PHE A 24 5.59 -5.33 -4.00
C PHE A 24 4.53 -4.32 -4.44
N LYS A 25 3.24 -4.67 -4.42
CA LYS A 25 2.18 -3.67 -4.60
C LYS A 25 2.10 -2.74 -3.38
N PRO A 26 1.87 -1.44 -3.57
CA PRO A 26 1.67 -0.51 -2.47
C PRO A 26 0.44 -0.94 -1.66
N LYS A 27 0.58 -0.94 -0.34
CA LYS A 27 -0.53 -1.20 0.60
C LYS A 27 -1.38 0.04 0.89
N TRP A 28 -0.78 1.22 0.68
CA TRP A 28 -1.38 2.51 0.94
C TRP A 28 -1.61 3.21 -0.39
N GLU A 29 -2.81 3.73 -0.58
CA GLU A 29 -3.13 4.61 -1.70
C GLU A 29 -2.77 6.03 -1.35
N GLY A 30 -2.39 6.81 -2.38
CA GLY A 30 -2.44 8.26 -2.46
C GLY A 30 -1.94 9.12 -1.28
N PRO A 31 -1.20 10.21 -1.52
CA PRO A 31 -1.24 11.33 -0.58
C PRO A 31 -2.65 11.95 -0.63
N TYR A 32 -3.33 11.98 0.51
CA TYR A 32 -4.60 12.68 0.70
C TYR A 32 -4.41 13.85 1.66
N VAL A 33 -5.29 14.84 1.56
CA VAL A 33 -5.37 15.95 2.50
C VAL A 33 -6.61 15.78 3.37
N VAL A 34 -6.49 16.02 4.66
CA VAL A 34 -7.62 16.00 5.60
C VAL A 34 -8.38 17.32 5.44
N GLU A 35 -9.65 17.23 5.05
CA GLU A 35 -10.56 18.38 4.93
C GLU A 35 -11.28 18.64 6.27
N GLN A 36 -11.77 17.59 6.93
CA GLN A 36 -12.49 17.68 8.20
C GLN A 36 -12.11 16.54 9.13
N VAL A 37 -12.12 16.83 10.43
CA VAL A 37 -11.93 15.86 11.52
C VAL A 37 -13.25 15.78 12.28
N TYR A 38 -13.77 14.57 12.44
CA TYR A 38 -14.99 14.31 13.19
C TYR A 38 -14.67 13.75 14.58
N ASP A 39 -15.55 14.03 15.53
CA ASP A 39 -15.52 13.38 16.84
C ASP A 39 -15.65 11.86 16.69
N GLY A 40 -14.87 11.11 17.46
CA GLY A 40 -14.78 9.65 17.33
C GLY A 40 -13.73 9.14 16.32
N GLY A 41 -12.90 10.04 15.76
CA GLY A 41 -11.71 9.64 15.01
C GLY A 41 -11.97 9.27 13.54
N ALA A 42 -13.00 9.86 12.94
CA ALA A 42 -13.23 9.79 11.50
C ALA A 42 -12.72 11.06 10.81
N TYR A 43 -12.29 10.93 9.55
CA TYR A 43 -11.64 11.99 8.79
C TYR A 43 -12.23 12.07 7.38
N GLN A 44 -12.64 13.26 6.96
CA GLN A 44 -12.99 13.52 5.56
C GLN A 44 -11.70 13.78 4.78
N LEU A 45 -11.45 12.97 3.75
CA LEU A 45 -10.30 13.13 2.87
C LEU A 45 -10.70 13.81 1.56
N ILE A 46 -9.76 14.59 1.02
CA ILE A 46 -9.80 15.15 -0.32
C ILE A 46 -8.51 14.83 -1.06
N ASP A 47 -8.59 14.78 -2.39
CA ASP A 47 -7.42 14.65 -3.25
C ASP A 47 -6.70 16.00 -3.44
N HIS A 48 -5.60 15.97 -4.21
CA HIS A 48 -4.83 17.17 -4.57
C HIS A 48 -5.64 18.24 -5.34
N ARG A 49 -6.86 17.94 -5.79
CA ARG A 49 -7.78 18.85 -6.50
C ARG A 49 -8.95 19.29 -5.63
N GLY A 50 -9.01 18.86 -4.37
CA GLY A 50 -10.12 19.15 -3.46
C GLY A 50 -11.36 18.29 -3.65
N VAL A 51 -11.26 17.19 -4.41
CA VAL A 51 -12.40 16.31 -4.66
C VAL A 51 -12.56 15.31 -3.53
N ARG A 52 -13.78 15.21 -2.98
CA ARG A 52 -14.17 14.17 -2.02
C ARG A 52 -14.37 12.85 -2.76
N LEU A 53 -13.35 12.02 -2.77
CA LEU A 53 -13.39 10.73 -3.45
C LEU A 53 -14.14 9.64 -2.66
N MET A 54 -14.29 9.81 -1.34
CA MET A 54 -14.84 8.80 -0.45
C MET A 54 -15.55 9.40 0.78
N PRO A 55 -16.42 8.62 1.46
CA PRO A 55 -16.97 8.98 2.77
C PRO A 55 -15.87 9.14 3.84
N PRO A 56 -16.19 9.72 5.01
CA PRO A 56 -15.26 9.81 6.12
C PRO A 56 -14.67 8.45 6.49
N ILE A 57 -13.35 8.40 6.70
CA ILE A 57 -12.61 7.17 7.03
C ILE A 57 -12.06 7.21 8.46
N ASN A 58 -11.99 6.06 9.11
CA ASN A 58 -11.40 5.96 10.45
C ASN A 58 -9.89 6.23 10.40
N GLY A 59 -9.38 6.99 11.38
CA GLY A 59 -7.96 7.33 11.50
C GLY A 59 -7.00 6.15 11.61
N GLY A 60 -7.48 4.98 12.07
CA GLY A 60 -6.71 3.74 12.07
C GLY A 60 -6.35 3.24 10.66
N PHE A 61 -7.07 3.69 9.63
CA PHE A 61 -6.75 3.46 8.22
C PHE A 61 -5.99 4.63 7.59
N LEU A 62 -5.41 5.52 8.38
CA LEU A 62 -4.58 6.62 7.89
C LEU A 62 -3.15 6.46 8.38
N LYS A 63 -2.21 6.92 7.54
CA LYS A 63 -0.80 7.04 7.90
C LYS A 63 -0.33 8.43 7.52
N LYS A 64 0.36 9.12 8.44
CA LYS A 64 0.95 10.42 8.16
C LYS A 64 1.94 10.28 7.00
N TYR A 65 1.72 11.09 5.97
CA TYR A 65 2.62 11.18 4.83
C TYR A 65 3.81 12.08 5.21
N PHE A 66 5.02 11.60 4.94
CA PHE A 66 6.26 12.36 5.10
C PHE A 66 6.82 12.58 3.70
N GLN A 67 7.12 13.84 3.37
CA GLN A 67 7.77 14.24 2.13
C GLN A 67 9.28 14.19 2.28
#